data_AF-C6THT6-F1
#
_entry.id   AF-C6THT6-F1
#
_cell.length_a   1.000
_cell.length_b   1.000
_cell.length_c   1.000
_cell.angle_alpha   90.00
_cell.angle_beta   90.00
_cell.angle_gamma   90.00
#
_symmetry.space_group_name_H-M   'P 1'
#
loop_
_entity.id
_entity.type
_entity.pdbx_description
1 polymer ?
#
loop_
_entity_poly.entity_id
_entity_poly.type
_entity_poly.pdbx_seq_one_letter_code
_entity_poly.pdbx_strand_id
1 'polypeptide(L)'
;MGSEVSKQMERRKTIQTEKKSLSDLKSSGEDYPGSDYRPQDRKNWMSHLDPQKLRINQIVWPGTHDSATNKIGIPLLTRPFAQCQSLSIYRQLSLGTRVLDIRVQEHRRVCHGILLTYGVDLVLNDVKKFLSDTQSEILILEIRTEFGHEDPPEFDKYLEEQLGEHLIHQDDAVFGKTVAELLPKRVICVWKP
;
A
#
# COMPACT_ATOMS: atom_id res chain seq x y z
N MET A 1 31.88 -18.58 -20.98
CA MET A 1 30.77 -18.58 -21.96
C MET A 1 29.51 -19.32 -21.47
N GLY A 2 29.58 -20.34 -20.59
CA GLY A 2 28.39 -21.09 -20.14
C GLY A 2 27.43 -20.38 -19.17
N SER A 3 27.90 -19.42 -18.36
CA SER A 3 27.07 -18.71 -17.38
C SER A 3 26.08 -17.71 -18.01
N GLU A 4 26.47 -17.05 -19.10
CA GLU A 4 25.62 -16.07 -19.81
C GLU A 4 24.50 -16.77 -20.61
N VAL A 5 24.78 -17.92 -21.22
CA VAL A 5 23.79 -18.72 -21.96
C VAL A 5 22.71 -19.27 -21.01
N SER A 6 23.11 -19.71 -19.81
CA SER A 6 22.18 -20.19 -18.78
C SER A 6 21.20 -19.09 -18.33
N LYS A 7 21.71 -17.88 -18.05
CA LYS A 7 20.87 -16.72 -17.69
C LYS A 7 19.89 -16.34 -18.80
N GLN A 8 20.31 -16.43 -20.06
CA GLN A 8 19.46 -16.11 -21.20
C GLN A 8 18.32 -17.13 -21.36
N MET A 9 18.60 -18.42 -21.13
CA MET A 9 17.58 -19.47 -21.14
C MET A 9 16.58 -19.33 -20.01
N GLU A 10 17.04 -19.03 -18.79
CA GLU A 10 16.16 -18.75 -17.65
C GLU A 10 15.24 -17.55 -17.92
N ARG A 11 15.81 -16.44 -18.41
CA ARG A 11 15.01 -15.25 -18.78
C ARG A 11 13.93 -15.57 -19.81
N ARG A 12 14.24 -16.39 -20.83
CA ARG A 12 13.25 -16.82 -21.84
C ARG A 12 12.13 -17.65 -21.22
N LYS A 13 12.46 -18.58 -20.31
CA LYS A 13 11.45 -19.35 -19.56
C LYS A 13 10.57 -18.43 -18.73
N THR A 14 11.14 -17.48 -17.98
CA THR A 14 10.37 -16.50 -17.19
C THR A 14 9.43 -15.69 -18.06
N ILE A 15 9.91 -15.13 -19.18
CA ILE A 15 9.06 -14.37 -20.11
C ILE A 15 7.93 -15.23 -20.67
N GLN A 16 8.20 -16.49 -21.00
CA GLN A 16 7.18 -17.40 -21.52
C GLN A 16 6.11 -17.70 -20.46
N THR A 17 6.53 -17.95 -19.21
CA THR A 17 5.62 -18.14 -18.08
C THR A 17 4.77 -16.90 -17.84
N GLU A 18 5.38 -15.71 -17.78
CA GLU A 18 4.66 -14.44 -17.59
C GLU A 18 3.66 -14.17 -18.72
N LYS A 19 4.03 -14.44 -19.98
CA LYS A 19 3.12 -14.32 -21.12
C LYS A 19 1.93 -15.26 -21.02
N LYS A 20 2.17 -16.51 -20.61
CA LYS A 20 1.09 -17.48 -20.40
C LYS A 20 0.15 -17.02 -19.29
N SER A 21 0.70 -16.67 -18.12
CA SER A 21 -0.10 -16.14 -17.01
C SER A 21 -0.90 -14.90 -17.39
N LEU A 22 -0.31 -13.98 -18.17
CA LEU A 22 -1.03 -12.80 -18.68
C LEU A 22 -2.18 -13.18 -19.61
N SER A 23 -1.99 -14.18 -20.47
CA SER A 23 -3.04 -14.68 -21.36
C SER A 23 -4.19 -15.30 -20.58
N ASP A 24 -3.87 -16.16 -19.61
CA ASP A 24 -4.86 -16.84 -18.77
C ASP A 24 -5.67 -15.82 -17.96
N LEU A 25 -5.00 -14.83 -17.36
CA LEU A 25 -5.64 -13.72 -16.61
C LEU A 25 -6.56 -12.85 -17.48
N LYS A 26 -6.21 -12.64 -18.76
CA LYS A 26 -7.07 -11.91 -19.70
C LYS A 26 -8.35 -12.67 -20.03
N SER A 27 -8.29 -14.00 -20.05
CA SER A 27 -9.45 -14.84 -20.33
C SER A 27 -10.37 -15.08 -19.13
N SER A 28 -9.92 -14.73 -17.91
CA SER A 28 -10.66 -14.96 -16.68
C SER A 28 -11.42 -13.74 -16.14
N GLY A 29 -11.31 -12.59 -16.80
CA GLY A 29 -12.00 -11.35 -16.41
C GLY A 29 -13.36 -11.20 -17.09
N GLU A 30 -14.23 -10.36 -16.51
CA GLU A 30 -15.45 -9.90 -17.18
C GLU A 30 -15.27 -8.48 -17.69
N ASP A 31 -15.81 -8.20 -18.89
CA ASP A 31 -15.85 -6.86 -19.45
C ASP A 31 -17.01 -6.08 -18.81
N TYR A 32 -16.68 -5.00 -18.13
CA TYR A 32 -17.64 -4.01 -17.60
C TYR A 32 -17.23 -2.60 -18.02
N PRO A 33 -18.14 -1.60 -18.00
CA PRO A 33 -17.81 -0.23 -18.38
C PRO A 33 -16.59 0.31 -17.60
N GLY A 34 -15.54 0.71 -18.31
CA GLY A 34 -14.29 1.21 -17.73
C GLY A 34 -13.26 0.13 -17.37
N SER A 35 -13.55 -1.15 -17.58
CA SER A 35 -12.59 -2.26 -17.39
C SER A 35 -11.40 -2.22 -18.35
N ASP A 36 -11.49 -1.47 -19.44
CA ASP A 36 -10.44 -1.18 -20.42
C ASP A 36 -9.58 0.03 -20.04
N TYR A 37 -10.04 0.85 -19.08
CA TYR A 37 -9.29 2.02 -18.63
C TYR A 37 -7.97 1.61 -17.99
N ARG A 38 -6.87 2.12 -18.53
CA ARG A 38 -5.53 1.93 -17.99
C ARG A 38 -4.93 3.32 -17.74
N PRO A 39 -4.76 3.73 -16.46
CA PRO A 39 -4.12 5.01 -16.19
C PRO A 39 -2.67 4.97 -16.71
N GLN A 40 -2.29 6.01 -17.44
CA GLN A 40 -0.92 6.15 -17.99
C GLN A 40 0.12 6.25 -16.86
N ASP A 41 -0.25 6.91 -15.76
CA ASP A 41 0.52 6.96 -14.53
C ASP A 41 -0.32 6.43 -13.36
N ARG A 42 0.01 5.22 -12.90
CA ARG A 42 -0.61 4.63 -11.70
C ARG A 42 -0.12 5.27 -10.41
N LYS A 43 1.05 5.90 -10.42
CA LYS A 43 1.62 6.53 -9.23
C LYS A 43 0.90 7.84 -8.92
N ASN A 44 0.45 8.57 -9.93
CA ASN A 44 -0.27 9.85 -9.82
C ASN A 44 -1.68 9.76 -10.42
N TRP A 45 -2.45 8.72 -10.09
CA TRP A 45 -3.74 8.54 -10.74
C TRP A 45 -4.79 9.55 -10.25
N MET A 46 -4.70 10.05 -9.01
CA MET A 46 -5.67 11.03 -8.50
C MET A 46 -5.50 12.40 -9.15
N SER A 47 -4.28 12.78 -9.57
CA SER A 47 -4.06 14.04 -10.32
C SER A 47 -4.82 14.08 -11.65
N HIS A 48 -5.10 12.93 -12.24
CA HIS A 48 -5.81 12.81 -13.52
C HIS A 48 -7.34 12.88 -13.39
N LEU A 49 -7.86 12.94 -12.17
CA LEU A 49 -9.30 12.96 -11.90
C LEU A 49 -9.82 14.34 -11.47
N ASP A 50 -9.06 15.41 -11.76
CA ASP A 50 -9.37 16.79 -11.37
C ASP A 50 -9.54 16.95 -9.84
N PRO A 51 -8.43 17.21 -9.11
CA PRO A 51 -8.46 17.35 -7.65
C PRO A 51 -9.43 18.41 -7.11
N GLN A 52 -9.84 19.38 -7.93
CA GLN A 52 -10.80 20.42 -7.52
C GLN A 52 -12.25 19.92 -7.50
N LYS A 53 -12.54 18.81 -8.17
CA LYS A 53 -13.89 18.23 -8.25
C LYS A 53 -13.98 16.86 -7.59
N LEU A 54 -12.88 16.11 -7.53
CA LEU A 54 -12.84 14.79 -6.94
C LEU A 54 -13.08 14.87 -5.42
N ARG A 55 -14.23 14.39 -4.96
CA ARG A 55 -14.54 14.26 -3.52
C ARG A 55 -14.05 12.93 -2.97
N ILE A 56 -13.63 12.93 -1.70
CA ILE A 56 -13.08 11.74 -1.03
C ILE A 56 -14.08 10.57 -0.99
N ASN A 57 -15.37 10.84 -0.78
CA ASN A 57 -16.42 9.81 -0.78
C ASN A 57 -16.82 9.27 -2.16
N GLN A 58 -16.31 9.86 -3.26
CA GLN A 58 -16.58 9.39 -4.63
C GLN A 58 -15.50 8.44 -5.14
N ILE A 59 -14.40 8.30 -4.40
CA ILE A 59 -13.27 7.47 -4.80
C ILE A 59 -13.58 6.00 -4.52
N VAL A 60 -13.37 5.14 -5.53
CA VAL A 60 -13.22 3.70 -5.32
C VAL A 60 -11.78 3.45 -4.91
N TRP A 61 -11.58 3.07 -3.65
CA TRP A 61 -10.27 3.03 -3.02
C TRP A 61 -9.54 1.69 -3.27
N PRO A 62 -8.42 1.66 -4.02
CA PRO A 62 -7.61 0.46 -4.15
C PRO A 62 -6.83 0.24 -2.85
N GLY A 63 -7.05 -0.91 -2.20
CA GLY A 63 -6.45 -1.23 -0.91
C GLY A 63 -5.72 -2.57 -0.88
N THR A 64 -4.85 -2.73 0.10
CA THR A 64 -4.14 -3.98 0.38
C THR A 64 -4.39 -4.42 1.82
N HIS A 65 -4.69 -5.70 1.99
CA HIS A 65 -4.82 -6.35 3.30
C HIS A 65 -3.45 -6.79 3.79
N ASP A 66 -3.18 -6.61 5.10
CA ASP A 66 -1.89 -6.93 5.74
C ASP A 66 -0.69 -6.46 4.91
N SER A 67 -0.68 -5.16 4.62
CA SER A 67 0.09 -4.54 3.54
C SER A 67 1.60 -4.73 3.70
N ALA A 68 2.09 -4.77 4.94
CA ALA A 68 3.52 -4.82 5.26
C ALA A 68 4.06 -6.25 5.51
N THR A 69 3.41 -7.28 4.97
CA THR A 69 3.80 -8.69 5.15
C THR A 69 4.80 -9.23 4.11
N ASN A 70 5.34 -8.39 3.24
CA ASN A 70 6.19 -8.82 2.11
C ASN A 70 7.52 -9.50 2.47
N LYS A 71 7.95 -9.38 3.72
CA LYS A 71 9.14 -10.07 4.25
C LYS A 71 8.82 -10.97 5.44
N ILE A 72 7.54 -11.19 5.75
CA ILE A 72 7.14 -11.91 6.95
C ILE A 72 7.47 -13.40 6.85
N GLY A 73 7.74 -14.02 8.00
CA GLY A 73 7.95 -15.46 8.11
C GLY A 73 9.19 -16.00 7.39
N ILE A 74 9.40 -17.30 7.56
CA ILE A 74 10.49 -18.07 6.94
C ILE A 74 10.00 -18.63 5.60
N PRO A 75 10.75 -18.47 4.50
CA PRO A 75 10.40 -19.07 3.22
C PRO A 75 10.08 -20.56 3.37
N LEU A 76 9.02 -21.02 2.70
CA LEU A 76 8.57 -22.43 2.67
C LEU A 76 8.06 -23.02 4.00
N LEU A 77 8.16 -22.31 5.12
CA LEU A 77 7.67 -22.78 6.42
C LEU A 77 6.48 -21.96 6.89
N THR A 78 6.72 -20.71 7.32
CA THR A 78 5.67 -19.87 7.89
C THR A 78 5.18 -18.79 6.92
N ARG A 79 6.02 -18.36 5.98
CA ARG A 79 5.66 -17.34 4.98
C ARG A 79 4.44 -17.70 4.13
N PRO A 80 4.26 -18.95 3.64
CA PRO A 80 3.10 -19.30 2.81
C PRO A 80 1.75 -19.09 3.50
N PHE A 81 1.73 -19.04 4.84
CA PHE A 81 0.52 -18.89 5.65
C PHE A 81 0.30 -17.47 6.18
N ALA A 82 1.27 -16.57 5.99
CA ALA A 82 1.27 -15.25 6.61
C ALA A 82 1.53 -14.08 5.64
N GLN A 83 2.09 -14.36 4.47
CA GLN A 83 2.36 -13.33 3.47
C GLN A 83 1.11 -13.01 2.65
N CYS A 84 0.56 -11.81 2.84
CA CYS A 84 -0.54 -11.29 2.02
C CYS A 84 -0.03 -10.48 0.83
N GLN A 85 1.13 -9.82 0.96
CA GLN A 85 1.70 -8.98 -0.10
C GLN A 85 3.11 -9.42 -0.49
N SER A 86 3.51 -9.24 -1.74
CA SER A 86 4.89 -9.48 -2.21
C SER A 86 5.70 -8.20 -2.40
N LEU A 87 5.03 -7.06 -2.50
CA LEU A 87 5.63 -5.75 -2.78
C LEU A 87 5.87 -4.95 -1.50
N SER A 88 6.87 -4.07 -1.50
CA SER A 88 7.01 -3.08 -0.42
C SER A 88 5.87 -2.06 -0.46
N ILE A 89 5.67 -1.33 0.63
CA ILE A 89 4.65 -0.29 0.74
C ILE A 89 4.81 0.75 -0.37
N TYR A 90 6.02 1.26 -0.59
CA TYR A 90 6.29 2.23 -1.67
C TYR A 90 5.91 1.67 -3.05
N ARG A 91 6.17 0.39 -3.31
CA ARG A 91 5.84 -0.26 -4.59
C ARG A 91 4.33 -0.48 -4.75
N GLN A 92 3.62 -0.83 -3.68
CA GLN A 92 2.15 -0.91 -3.68
C GLN A 92 1.54 0.46 -4.02
N LEU A 93 1.97 1.52 -3.34
CA LEU A 93 1.54 2.89 -3.60
C LEU A 93 1.86 3.34 -5.03
N SER A 94 3.05 2.99 -5.54
CA SER A 94 3.45 3.32 -6.91
C SER A 94 2.63 2.59 -7.99
N LEU A 95 1.95 1.50 -7.64
CA LEU A 95 1.07 0.75 -8.53
C LEU A 95 -0.41 1.15 -8.41
N GLY A 96 -0.74 2.09 -7.52
CA GLY A 96 -2.08 2.69 -7.42
C GLY A 96 -2.79 2.45 -6.10
N THR A 97 -2.24 1.62 -5.20
CA THR A 97 -2.81 1.41 -3.85
C THR A 97 -2.88 2.74 -3.08
N ARG A 98 -3.99 3.00 -2.40
CA ARG A 98 -4.19 4.19 -1.54
C ARG A 98 -4.73 3.85 -0.15
N VAL A 99 -5.11 2.59 0.11
CA VAL A 99 -5.48 2.11 1.44
C VAL A 99 -4.50 1.05 1.90
N LEU A 100 -3.89 1.27 3.05
CA LEU A 100 -2.91 0.36 3.64
C LEU A 100 -3.43 -0.13 5.00
N ASP A 101 -3.60 -1.44 5.14
CA ASP A 101 -3.78 -2.12 6.44
C ASP A 101 -2.41 -2.50 7.02
N ILE A 102 -2.04 -1.94 8.17
CA ILE A 102 -0.79 -2.17 8.88
C ILE A 102 -1.08 -2.67 10.30
N ARG A 103 -0.50 -3.81 10.65
CA ARG A 103 -0.66 -4.40 11.98
C ARG A 103 0.64 -4.38 12.74
N VAL A 104 0.59 -3.92 14.00
CA VAL A 104 1.77 -3.75 14.86
C VAL A 104 1.58 -4.43 16.21
N GLN A 105 2.70 -4.65 16.91
CA GLN A 105 2.73 -5.05 18.31
C GLN A 105 3.48 -4.02 19.16
N GLU A 106 3.54 -4.23 20.48
CA GLU A 106 3.97 -3.27 21.50
C GLU A 106 5.36 -2.63 21.26
N HIS A 107 6.27 -3.33 20.59
CA HIS A 107 7.59 -2.83 20.20
C HIS A 107 7.62 -2.15 18.81
N ARG A 108 6.47 -1.71 18.28
CA ARG A 108 6.32 -1.03 16.96
C ARG A 108 6.88 -1.81 15.76
N ARG A 109 6.91 -3.14 15.86
CA ARG A 109 7.20 -4.03 14.71
C ARG A 109 5.91 -4.44 14.05
N VAL A 110 5.94 -4.50 12.72
CA VAL A 110 4.84 -5.06 11.95
C VAL A 110 4.75 -6.56 12.23
N CYS A 111 3.53 -7.08 12.38
CA CYS A 111 3.26 -8.47 12.69
C CYS A 111 2.06 -9.03 11.93
N HIS A 112 1.91 -10.35 11.98
CA HIS A 112 0.73 -11.10 11.58
C HIS A 112 0.59 -12.30 12.53
N GLY A 113 -0.32 -12.21 13.49
CA GLY A 113 -0.32 -13.07 14.67
C GLY A 113 1.04 -13.02 15.40
N ILE A 114 1.65 -14.18 15.67
CA ILE A 114 2.94 -14.26 16.38
C ILE A 114 4.16 -13.91 15.50
N LEU A 115 3.98 -13.79 14.18
CA LEU A 115 5.10 -13.58 13.27
C LEU A 115 5.41 -12.09 13.17
N LEU A 116 6.68 -11.75 13.35
CA LEU A 116 7.18 -10.38 13.23
C LEU A 116 7.94 -10.20 11.92
N THR A 117 7.92 -8.97 11.40
CA THR A 117 8.80 -8.53 10.30
C THR A 117 9.52 -7.26 10.74
N TYR A 118 9.75 -6.30 9.85
CA TYR A 118 10.46 -5.07 10.14
C TYR A 118 9.65 -4.05 10.98
N GLY A 119 10.34 -3.03 11.48
CA GLY A 119 9.73 -1.92 12.24
C GLY A 119 8.79 -1.07 11.39
N VAL A 120 7.76 -0.51 12.03
CA VAL A 120 6.79 0.39 11.37
C VAL A 120 7.45 1.64 10.79
N ASP A 121 8.63 2.05 11.29
CA ASP A 121 9.43 3.13 10.70
C ASP A 121 9.68 2.93 9.20
N LEU A 122 9.91 1.69 8.74
CA LEU A 122 10.12 1.42 7.31
C LEU A 122 8.84 1.63 6.49
N VAL A 123 7.67 1.33 7.07
CA VAL A 123 6.37 1.61 6.45
C VAL A 123 6.19 3.12 6.29
N LEU A 124 6.42 3.87 7.38
CA LEU A 124 6.26 5.32 7.39
C LEU A 124 7.26 6.03 6.48
N ASN A 125 8.50 5.52 6.39
CA ASN A 125 9.49 6.03 5.43
C ASN A 125 9.08 5.79 3.98
N ASP A 126 8.53 4.62 3.65
CA ASP A 126 7.99 4.33 2.32
C ASP A 126 6.80 5.24 1.98
N VAL A 127 5.92 5.52 2.95
CA VAL A 127 4.81 6.48 2.82
C VAL A 127 5.33 7.90 2.57
N LYS A 128 6.25 8.39 3.41
CA LYS A 128 6.86 9.73 3.27
C LYS A 128 7.53 9.90 1.90
N LYS A 129 8.28 8.89 1.46
CA LYS A 129 8.89 8.88 0.13
C LYS A 129 7.86 8.95 -0.98
N PHE A 130 6.76 8.21 -0.86
CA PHE A 130 5.69 8.30 -1.85
C PHE A 130 5.05 9.70 -1.87
N LEU A 131 4.83 10.30 -0.69
CA LEU A 131 4.31 11.66 -0.56
C LEU A 131 5.28 12.71 -1.12
N SER A 132 6.59 12.54 -0.97
CA SER A 132 7.57 13.47 -1.58
C SER A 132 7.60 13.37 -3.10
N ASP A 133 7.28 12.20 -3.66
CA ASP A 133 7.30 11.97 -5.10
C ASP A 133 5.98 12.34 -5.82
N THR A 134 4.95 12.74 -5.07
CA THR A 134 3.60 13.02 -5.59
C THR A 134 3.06 14.32 -5.02
N GLN A 135 1.97 14.87 -5.57
CA GLN A 135 1.42 16.17 -5.14
C GLN A 135 -0.04 16.11 -4.69
N SER A 136 -0.87 15.32 -5.35
CA SER A 136 -2.33 15.29 -5.12
C SER A 136 -2.84 14.02 -4.44
N GLU A 137 -1.98 13.03 -4.21
CA GLU A 137 -2.42 11.70 -3.78
C GLU A 137 -2.79 11.71 -2.30
N ILE A 138 -3.99 11.22 -1.99
CA ILE A 138 -4.48 11.05 -0.62
C ILE A 138 -4.36 9.57 -0.24
N LEU A 139 -3.89 9.31 0.98
CA LEU A 139 -3.69 7.98 1.53
C LEU A 139 -4.61 7.75 2.72
N ILE A 140 -5.17 6.55 2.82
CA ILE A 140 -5.79 6.03 4.04
C ILE A 140 -4.80 5.03 4.64
N LEU A 141 -4.23 5.39 5.78
CA LEU A 141 -3.30 4.56 6.52
C LEU A 141 -4.04 4.03 7.74
N GLU A 142 -4.48 2.78 7.67
CA GLU A 142 -5.07 2.08 8.79
C GLU A 142 -3.97 1.34 9.55
N ILE A 143 -3.80 1.69 10.82
CA ILE A 143 -2.87 1.02 11.71
C ILE A 143 -3.63 0.50 12.91
N ARG A 144 -3.38 -0.75 13.27
CA ARG A 144 -4.03 -1.40 14.42
C ARG A 144 -3.07 -2.31 15.17
N THR A 145 -3.36 -2.53 16.44
CA THR A 145 -2.69 -3.57 17.21
C THR A 145 -3.17 -4.93 16.70
N GLU A 146 -2.22 -5.84 16.46
CA GLU A 146 -2.54 -7.21 16.06
C GLU A 146 -3.18 -7.97 17.21
N PHE A 147 -4.12 -8.86 16.90
CA PHE A 147 -4.83 -9.61 17.91
C PHE A 147 -3.87 -10.41 18.81
N GLY A 148 -4.02 -10.26 20.13
CA GLY A 148 -3.19 -10.93 21.12
C GLY A 148 -1.86 -10.22 21.45
N HIS A 149 -1.65 -9.01 20.94
CA HIS A 149 -0.56 -8.11 21.34
C HIS A 149 -1.10 -6.90 22.10
N GLU A 150 -0.19 -6.14 22.69
CA GLU A 150 -0.50 -4.87 23.35
C GLU A 150 -0.18 -3.68 22.45
N ASP A 151 -0.84 -2.56 22.72
CA ASP A 151 -0.58 -1.31 22.02
C ASP A 151 0.86 -0.86 22.22
N PRO A 152 1.53 -0.32 21.19
CA PRO A 152 2.77 0.36 21.40
C PRO A 152 2.54 1.60 22.30
N PRO A 153 3.42 1.85 23.29
CA PRO A 153 3.25 2.98 24.19
C PRO A 153 3.36 4.30 23.43
N GLU A 154 2.44 5.22 23.71
CA GLU A 154 2.37 6.57 23.11
C GLU A 154 2.38 6.56 21.56
N PHE A 155 1.78 5.53 20.96
CA PHE A 155 1.85 5.33 19.52
C PHE A 155 1.11 6.41 18.72
N ASP A 156 0.03 6.96 19.27
CA ASP A 156 -0.70 8.11 18.74
C ASP A 156 0.23 9.31 18.53
N LYS A 157 0.97 9.72 19.57
CA LYS A 157 1.94 10.83 19.50
C LYS A 157 3.03 10.54 18.48
N TYR A 158 3.54 9.31 18.49
CA TYR A 158 4.54 8.88 17.52
C TYR A 158 4.03 8.99 16.07
N LEU A 159 2.78 8.61 15.79
CA LEU A 159 2.19 8.74 14.45
C LEU A 159 1.99 10.19 14.06
N GLU A 160 1.54 11.05 14.97
CA GLU A 160 1.42 12.49 14.75
C GLU A 160 2.78 13.12 14.42
N GLU A 161 3.83 12.81 15.18
CA GLU A 161 5.19 13.27 14.92
C GLU A 161 5.73 12.77 13.58
N GLN A 162 5.47 11.50 13.25
CA GLN A 162 5.96 10.94 12.00
C GLN A 162 5.24 11.52 10.78
N LEU A 163 3.92 11.67 10.82
CA LEU A 163 3.14 12.14 9.66
C LEU A 163 3.12 13.67 9.55
N GLY A 164 3.24 14.38 10.67
CA GLY A 164 3.42 15.83 10.75
C GLY A 164 2.43 16.60 9.88
N GLU A 165 2.95 17.48 9.02
CA GLU A 165 2.16 18.34 8.13
C GLU A 165 1.32 17.59 7.08
N HIS A 166 1.61 16.30 6.84
CA HIS A 166 0.82 15.49 5.92
C HIS A 166 -0.43 14.91 6.57
N LEU A 167 -0.56 14.93 7.89
CA LEU A 167 -1.71 14.37 8.59
C LEU A 167 -2.95 15.24 8.38
N ILE A 168 -4.02 14.62 7.87
CA ILE A 168 -5.36 15.19 7.83
C ILE A 168 -5.98 14.97 9.20
N HIS A 169 -6.23 16.05 9.95
CA HIS A 169 -6.86 15.93 11.26
C HIS A 169 -8.27 15.37 11.14
N GLN A 170 -8.69 14.66 12.19
CA GLN A 170 -10.01 14.05 12.27
C GLN A 170 -11.10 15.12 12.16
N ASP A 171 -11.92 14.99 11.12
CA ASP A 171 -13.04 15.86 10.79
C ASP A 171 -14.09 15.00 10.09
N ASP A 172 -15.29 14.89 10.67
CA ASP A 172 -16.38 14.09 10.10
C ASP A 172 -16.77 14.56 8.68
N ALA A 173 -16.50 15.83 8.34
CA ALA A 173 -16.74 16.38 7.02
C ALA A 173 -15.65 16.04 5.99
N VAL A 174 -14.54 15.38 6.37
CA VAL A 174 -13.40 15.08 5.48
C VAL A 174 -13.83 14.36 4.21
N PHE A 175 -14.80 13.44 4.33
CA PHE A 175 -15.28 12.63 3.21
C PHE A 175 -16.12 13.44 2.21
N GLY A 176 -16.68 14.58 2.62
CA GLY A 176 -17.43 15.50 1.76
C GLY A 176 -16.56 16.49 1.00
N LYS A 177 -15.30 16.68 1.44
CA LYS A 177 -14.34 17.61 0.82
C LYS A 177 -13.74 17.04 -0.46
N THR A 178 -13.30 17.95 -1.32
CA THR A 178 -12.49 17.66 -2.51
C THR A 178 -11.04 17.41 -2.13
N VAL A 179 -10.29 16.74 -3.00
CA VAL A 179 -8.83 16.55 -2.80
C VAL A 179 -8.12 17.88 -2.65
N ALA A 180 -8.46 18.89 -3.47
CA ALA A 180 -7.85 20.20 -3.42
C ALA A 180 -8.05 20.92 -2.07
N GLU A 181 -9.20 20.75 -1.41
CA GLU A 181 -9.49 21.33 -0.09
C GLU A 181 -8.68 20.70 1.05
N LEU A 182 -8.17 19.48 0.86
CA LEU A 182 -7.37 18.79 1.87
C LEU A 182 -5.88 19.11 1.75
N LEU A 183 -5.41 19.47 0.55
CA LEU A 183 -4.01 19.80 0.33
C LEU A 183 -3.59 21.03 1.18
N PRO A 184 -2.35 21.04 1.72
CA PRO A 184 -1.26 20.09 1.51
C PRO A 184 -1.30 18.82 2.37
N LYS A 185 -2.33 18.64 3.21
CA LYS A 185 -2.51 17.44 4.03
C LYS A 185 -3.00 16.29 3.16
N ARG A 186 -2.47 15.08 3.37
CA ARG A 186 -2.60 13.96 2.43
C ARG A 186 -2.80 12.59 3.07
N VAL A 187 -2.69 12.44 4.38
CA VAL A 187 -2.82 11.16 5.06
C VAL A 187 -3.99 11.20 6.03
N ILE A 188 -5.00 10.38 5.77
CA ILE A 188 -6.03 10.01 6.75
C ILE A 188 -5.47 8.82 7.52
N CYS A 189 -4.99 9.06 8.74
CA CYS A 189 -4.46 7.99 9.59
C CYS A 189 -5.54 7.52 10.57
N VAL A 190 -5.89 6.24 10.51
CA VAL A 190 -6.83 5.60 11.43
C VAL A 190 -6.03 4.69 12.35
N TRP A 191 -5.79 5.17 13.57
CA TRP A 191 -5.19 4.35 14.63
C TRP A 191 -6.30 3.66 15.44
N LYS A 192 -6.25 2.34 15.49
CA LYS A 192 -7.15 1.50 16.28
C LYS A 192 -6.34 0.73 17.32
N PRO A 193 -6.22 1.24 18.55
CA PRO A 193 -5.68 0.45 19.66
C PRO A 193 -6.54 -0.82 19.85
#